data_AF-A0A357VA36-F1
#
_entry.id   AF-A0A357VA36-F1
#
_cell.length_a   1.000
_cell.length_b   1.000
_cell.length_c   1.000
_cell.angle_alpha   90.00
_cell.angle_beta   90.00
_cell.angle_gamma   90.00
#
_symmetry.space_group_name_H-M   'P 1'
#
loop_
_entity.id
_entity.type
_entity.pdbx_description
1 polymer ?
#
loop_
_entity_poly.entity_id
_entity_poly.type
_entity_poly.pdbx_seq_one_letter_code
_entity_poly.pdbx_strand_id
1 'polypeptide(L)'
;IPRFAGICPRWNVHAASGRPGTVDAQVLQLADGSAYLSVAFGQRRPGSGYNAPDGSYALALGCRLEDAGELVYSGGLDLTRSETFLPVGVTCRLCERTDCAQRAHPTLIHAVERGPSASDKPALKTARKQAASLSD
;
A
#
# COMPACT_ATOMS: atom_id res chain seq x y z
N ILE A 1 -4.24 -2.14 -12.18
CA ILE A 1 -4.69 -2.53 -10.81
C ILE A 1 -4.53 -4.04 -10.67
N PRO A 2 -3.92 -4.56 -9.59
CA PRO A 2 -3.74 -6.00 -9.41
C PRO A 2 -5.09 -6.70 -9.31
N ARG A 3 -5.21 -7.89 -9.92
CA ARG A 3 -6.46 -8.67 -9.94
C ARG A 3 -6.74 -9.40 -8.63
N PHE A 4 -5.76 -9.52 -7.75
CA PHE A 4 -5.86 -10.19 -6.46
C PHE A 4 -5.43 -9.25 -5.33
N ALA A 5 -5.96 -9.50 -4.12
CA ALA A 5 -5.83 -8.65 -2.94
C ALA A 5 -4.36 -8.27 -2.61
N GLY A 6 -4.20 -7.16 -1.88
CA GLY A 6 -2.90 -6.66 -1.44
C GLY A 6 -2.38 -5.44 -2.21
N ILE A 7 -3.29 -4.57 -2.68
CA ILE A 7 -2.92 -3.27 -3.25
C ILE A 7 -2.07 -2.46 -2.26
N CYS A 8 -1.22 -1.57 -2.77
CA CYS A 8 -0.31 -0.80 -1.93
C CYS A 8 -1.09 0.07 -0.92
N PRO A 9 -0.77 0.00 0.39
CA PRO A 9 -1.50 0.72 1.44
C PRO A 9 -1.38 2.26 1.33
N ARG A 10 -0.45 2.75 0.52
CA ARG A 10 -0.29 4.18 0.19
C ARG A 10 -1.39 4.72 -0.72
N TRP A 11 -2.16 3.85 -1.39
CA TRP A 11 -3.23 4.30 -2.28
C TRP A 11 -4.35 4.96 -1.47
N ASN A 12 -4.80 6.13 -1.92
CA ASN A 12 -5.80 6.96 -1.23
C ASN A 12 -7.14 6.25 -0.96
N VAL A 13 -7.47 5.19 -1.71
CA VAL A 13 -8.67 4.35 -1.48
C VAL A 13 -8.78 3.81 -0.05
N HIS A 14 -7.64 3.49 0.59
CA HIS A 14 -7.65 2.99 1.95
C HIS A 14 -8.05 4.07 2.95
N ALA A 15 -7.51 5.28 2.78
CA ALA A 15 -7.84 6.41 3.63
C ALA A 15 -9.25 6.95 3.36
N ALA A 16 -9.78 6.77 2.15
CA ALA A 16 -11.15 7.15 1.80
C ALA A 16 -12.21 6.33 2.56
N SER A 17 -11.96 5.04 2.82
CA SER A 17 -12.90 4.19 3.58
C SER A 17 -13.18 4.70 5.00
N GLY A 18 -12.21 5.37 5.63
CA GLY A 18 -12.34 5.97 6.96
C GLY A 18 -12.93 7.39 6.95
N ARG A 19 -13.16 7.99 5.78
CA ARG A 19 -13.63 9.38 5.63
C ARG A 19 -14.85 9.46 4.69
N PRO A 20 -16.01 8.87 5.07
CA PRO A 20 -17.20 8.90 4.22
C PRO A 20 -17.64 10.33 3.87
N GLY A 21 -18.10 10.52 2.63
CA GLY A 21 -18.57 11.83 2.16
C GLY A 21 -17.46 12.79 1.72
N THR A 22 -16.19 12.37 1.77
CA THR A 22 -15.07 13.13 1.24
C THR A 22 -14.51 12.50 -0.03
N VAL A 23 -14.05 13.34 -0.94
CA VAL A 23 -13.32 12.94 -2.15
C VAL A 23 -11.84 13.28 -1.93
N ASP A 24 -10.98 12.31 -2.20
CA ASP A 24 -9.52 12.43 -2.10
C ASP A 24 -8.91 12.22 -3.48
N ALA A 25 -8.18 13.22 -3.98
CA ALA A 25 -7.53 13.19 -5.29
C ALA A 25 -6.02 13.24 -5.11
N GLN A 26 -5.30 12.33 -5.76
CA GLN A 26 -3.87 12.17 -5.60
C GLN A 26 -3.20 11.69 -6.88
N VAL A 27 -2.01 12.23 -7.19
CA VAL A 27 -1.16 11.67 -8.26
C VAL A 27 -0.29 10.56 -7.68
N LEU A 28 -0.42 9.37 -8.24
CA LEU A 28 0.33 8.18 -7.89
C LEU A 28 1.38 7.91 -8.95
N GLN A 29 2.61 7.62 -8.55
CA GLN A 29 3.70 7.26 -9.46
C GLN A 29 4.24 5.87 -9.14
N LEU A 30 4.37 5.03 -10.16
CA LEU A 30 5.00 3.71 -10.07
C LEU A 30 6.52 3.81 -10.25
N ALA A 31 7.23 2.73 -9.92
CA ALA A 31 8.69 2.68 -10.00
C ALA A 31 9.23 2.82 -11.45
N ASP A 32 8.42 2.44 -12.44
CA ASP A 32 8.72 2.63 -13.87
C ASP A 32 8.54 4.08 -14.35
N GLY A 33 8.17 5.00 -13.45
CA GLY A 33 7.94 6.42 -13.73
C GLY A 33 6.53 6.72 -14.25
N SER A 34 5.73 5.71 -14.58
CA SER A 34 4.34 5.92 -15.00
C SER A 34 3.54 6.54 -13.86
N ALA A 35 2.71 7.53 -14.21
CA ALA A 35 1.93 8.31 -13.25
C ALA A 35 0.45 8.31 -13.61
N TYR A 36 -0.38 8.32 -12.58
CA TYR A 36 -1.83 8.21 -12.66
C TYR A 36 -2.48 9.16 -11.69
N LEU A 37 -3.55 9.83 -12.10
CA LEU A 37 -4.46 10.47 -11.16
C LEU A 37 -5.36 9.39 -10.56
N SER A 38 -5.46 9.35 -9.23
CA SER A 38 -6.39 8.51 -8.47
C SER A 38 -7.36 9.39 -7.71
N VAL A 39 -8.66 9.23 -7.98
CA VAL A 39 -9.74 9.90 -7.25
C VAL A 39 -10.48 8.83 -6.46
N ALA A 40 -10.46 8.95 -5.13
CA ALA A 40 -11.07 8.01 -4.22
C ALA A 40 -12.16 8.66 -3.36
N PHE A 41 -13.18 7.90 -3.01
CA PHE A 41 -14.22 8.34 -2.07
C PHE A 41 -14.72 7.18 -1.23
N GLY A 42 -15.12 7.50 0.01
CA GLY A 42 -15.73 6.58 0.94
C GLY A 42 -17.24 6.74 0.99
N GLN A 43 -17.96 5.63 1.16
CA GLN A 43 -19.41 5.63 1.36
C GLN A 43 -19.79 4.72 2.53
N ARG A 44 -20.63 5.26 3.42
CA ARG A 44 -21.30 4.48 4.47
C ARG A 44 -22.70 4.12 3.98
N ARG A 45 -23.09 2.87 4.12
CA ARG A 45 -24.47 2.42 3.90
C ARG A 45 -25.07 1.96 5.23
N PRO A 46 -26.08 2.68 5.75
CA PRO A 46 -26.78 2.27 6.95
C PRO A 46 -27.31 0.85 6.85
N GLY A 47 -27.17 0.09 7.94
CA GLY A 47 -27.84 -1.19 8.08
C GLY A 47 -29.37 -1.03 8.07
N SER A 48 -30.09 -2.06 7.60
CA SER A 48 -31.56 -2.06 7.63
C SER A 48 -32.07 -2.54 8.99
N GLY A 49 -32.17 -1.63 9.96
CA GLY A 49 -32.75 -1.89 11.28
C GLY A 49 -31.91 -1.32 12.43
N TYR A 50 -32.51 -1.23 13.62
CA TYR A 50 -31.90 -0.56 14.78
C TYR A 50 -30.51 -1.09 15.18
N ASN A 51 -30.26 -2.40 15.01
CA ASN A 51 -28.98 -3.07 15.34
C ASN A 51 -28.30 -3.71 14.12
N ALA A 52 -28.72 -3.35 12.91
CA ALA A 52 -28.07 -3.88 11.72
C ALA A 52 -26.69 -3.22 11.55
N PRO A 53 -25.63 -4.00 11.25
CA PRO A 53 -24.31 -3.42 11.02
C PRO A 53 -24.32 -2.58 9.75
N ASP A 54 -23.58 -1.49 9.79
CA ASP A 54 -23.38 -0.62 8.65
C ASP A 54 -22.34 -1.19 7.68
N GLY A 55 -22.58 -0.99 6.39
CA GLY A 55 -21.58 -1.20 5.36
C GLY A 55 -20.68 0.03 5.21
N SER A 56 -19.37 -0.18 5.09
CA SER A 56 -18.44 0.86 4.64
C SER A 56 -17.75 0.39 3.38
N TYR A 57 -17.73 1.26 2.37
CA TYR A 57 -17.14 1.00 1.06
C TYR A 57 -16.20 2.14 0.70
N ALA A 58 -15.20 1.84 -0.10
CA ALA A 58 -14.39 2.84 -0.78
C ALA A 58 -14.28 2.48 -2.25
N LEU A 59 -14.39 3.49 -3.11
CA LEU A 59 -14.13 3.37 -4.53
C LEU A 59 -12.94 4.25 -4.88
N ALA A 60 -12.12 3.78 -5.83
CA ALA A 60 -11.14 4.62 -6.50
C ALA A 60 -11.28 4.47 -8.01
N LEU A 61 -11.23 5.60 -8.69
CA LEU A 61 -11.18 5.72 -10.14
C LEU A 61 -9.83 6.31 -10.50
N GLY A 62 -9.24 5.88 -11.61
CA GLY A 62 -7.97 6.43 -12.06
C GLY A 62 -7.83 6.49 -13.57
N CYS A 63 -7.00 7.41 -14.01
CA CYS A 63 -6.61 7.62 -15.41
C CYS A 63 -5.10 7.87 -15.49
N ARG A 64 -4.54 7.77 -16.69
CA ARG A 64 -3.15 8.17 -16.92
C ARG A 64 -3.00 9.66 -16.64
N LEU A 65 -1.84 10.08 -16.15
CA LEU A 65 -1.59 11.48 -15.83
C LEU A 65 -1.77 12.41 -17.04
N GLU A 66 -1.48 11.92 -18.25
CA GLU A 66 -1.68 12.66 -19.50
C GLU A 66 -3.14 13.07 -19.77
N ASP A 67 -4.10 12.29 -19.28
CA ASP A 67 -5.54 12.56 -19.41
C ASP A 67 -6.10 13.33 -18.20
N ALA A 68 -5.30 13.50 -17.14
CA ALA A 68 -5.79 13.99 -15.85
C ALA A 68 -6.27 15.45 -15.90
N GLY A 69 -5.70 16.27 -16.79
CA GLY A 69 -6.06 17.68 -16.94
C GLY A 69 -7.51 17.92 -17.37
N GLU A 70 -8.16 16.90 -17.96
CA GLU A 70 -9.57 16.95 -18.38
C GLU A 70 -10.54 16.68 -17.21
N LEU A 71 -10.04 16.27 -16.05
CA LEU A 71 -10.87 15.93 -14.89
C LEU A 71 -10.88 17.08 -13.89
N VAL A 72 -12.08 17.48 -13.45
CA VAL A 72 -12.27 18.54 -12.42
C VAL A 72 -11.49 18.26 -11.13
N TYR A 73 -11.29 16.98 -10.80
CA TYR A 73 -10.57 16.54 -9.60
C TYR A 73 -9.06 16.73 -9.68
N SER A 74 -8.52 17.11 -10.84
CA SER A 74 -7.13 17.56 -10.96
C SER A 74 -6.92 19.00 -10.47
N GLY A 75 -8.00 19.75 -10.24
CA GLY A 75 -7.94 21.13 -9.78
C GLY A 75 -7.13 21.28 -8.49
N GLY A 76 -6.10 22.10 -8.53
CA GLY A 76 -5.21 22.37 -7.40
C GLY A 76 -4.08 21.34 -7.21
N LEU A 77 -4.02 20.29 -8.01
CA LEU A 77 -2.87 19.38 -8.07
C LEU A 77 -1.84 19.90 -9.05
N ASP A 78 -0.56 19.81 -8.68
CA ASP A 78 0.54 20.01 -9.62
C ASP A 78 0.72 18.73 -10.42
N LEU A 79 0.33 18.75 -11.71
CA LEU A 79 0.42 17.58 -12.60
C LEU A 79 1.76 17.49 -13.33
N THR A 80 2.68 18.43 -13.11
CA THR A 80 3.91 18.56 -13.89
C THR A 80 5.15 18.19 -13.09
N ARG A 81 5.11 18.44 -11.78
CA ARG A 81 6.25 18.30 -10.90
C ARG A 81 6.27 16.93 -10.25
N SER A 82 7.00 16.00 -10.86
CA SER A 82 7.04 14.59 -10.46
C SER A 82 7.47 14.35 -9.01
N GLU A 83 8.26 15.25 -8.42
CA GLU A 83 8.65 15.18 -7.00
C GLU A 83 7.46 15.31 -6.04
N THR A 84 6.32 15.82 -6.51
CA THR A 84 5.08 15.91 -5.71
C THR A 84 4.24 14.65 -5.79
N PHE A 85 4.51 13.75 -6.75
CA PHE A 85 3.71 12.55 -6.95
C PHE A 85 4.02 11.56 -5.84
N LEU A 86 2.98 10.85 -5.37
CA LEU A 86 3.17 9.85 -4.34
C LEU A 86 3.82 8.60 -4.95
N PRO A 87 5.05 8.22 -4.58
CA PRO A 87 5.61 6.96 -5.04
C PRO A 87 4.80 5.81 -4.43
N VAL A 88 4.37 4.86 -5.25
CA VAL A 88 3.59 3.69 -4.83
C VAL A 88 4.08 2.43 -5.55
N GLY A 89 3.67 1.27 -5.04
CA GLY A 89 3.78 0.01 -5.76
C GLY A 89 2.40 -0.52 -6.17
N VAL A 90 2.39 -1.62 -6.91
CA VAL A 90 1.14 -2.35 -7.22
C VAL A 90 0.67 -3.20 -6.04
N THR A 91 1.58 -3.96 -5.43
CA THR A 91 1.38 -4.75 -4.20
C THR A 91 2.69 -4.79 -3.42
N CYS A 92 2.67 -5.05 -2.12
CA CYS A 92 3.92 -5.12 -1.33
C CYS A 92 4.89 -6.18 -1.89
N ARG A 93 4.37 -7.34 -2.31
CA ARG A 93 5.17 -8.47 -2.82
C ARG A 93 5.89 -8.15 -4.13
N LEU A 94 5.32 -7.25 -4.95
CA LEU A 94 5.88 -6.89 -6.25
C LEU A 94 6.44 -5.45 -6.28
N CYS A 95 6.50 -4.79 -5.12
CA CYS A 95 6.97 -3.41 -5.05
C CYS A 95 8.50 -3.36 -5.00
N GLU A 96 9.08 -2.64 -5.97
CA GLU A 96 10.52 -2.42 -6.17
C GLU A 96 11.13 -1.46 -5.13
N ARG A 97 10.30 -0.63 -4.48
CA ARG A 97 10.79 0.37 -3.53
C ARG A 97 11.49 -0.28 -2.32
N THR A 98 12.73 0.11 -2.03
CA THR A 98 13.50 -0.43 -0.90
C THR A 98 13.21 0.29 0.43
N ASP A 99 12.69 1.52 0.37
CA ASP A 99 12.59 2.46 1.49
C ASP A 99 11.12 2.71 1.97
N CYS A 100 10.28 1.69 1.90
CA CYS A 100 8.85 1.85 2.21
C CYS A 100 8.51 1.51 3.67
N ALA A 101 8.34 2.52 4.52
CA ALA A 101 7.91 2.37 5.92
C ALA A 101 6.51 1.73 6.09
N GLN A 102 5.65 1.81 5.07
CA GLN A 102 4.30 1.21 5.07
C GLN A 102 4.26 -0.20 4.46
N ARG A 103 5.42 -0.84 4.28
CA ARG A 103 5.52 -2.17 3.68
C ARG A 103 4.95 -3.22 4.64
N ALA A 104 3.85 -3.85 4.23
CA ALA A 104 3.18 -4.90 5.00
C ALA A 104 3.77 -6.31 4.77
N HIS A 105 4.37 -6.56 3.60
CA HIS A 105 4.95 -7.85 3.26
C HIS A 105 6.34 -7.70 2.61
N PRO A 106 7.26 -8.67 2.83
CA PRO A 106 8.54 -8.72 2.12
C PRO A 106 8.35 -8.72 0.61
N THR A 107 9.21 -8.01 -0.12
CA THR A 107 9.18 -8.01 -1.59
C THR A 107 9.76 -9.32 -2.15
N LEU A 108 9.32 -9.70 -3.35
CA LEU A 108 9.87 -10.80 -4.15
C LEU A 108 10.88 -10.29 -5.19
N ILE A 109 10.94 -8.97 -5.43
CA ILE A 109 11.78 -8.37 -6.48
C ILE A 109 13.23 -8.26 -6.04
N HIS A 110 13.46 -7.88 -4.78
CA HIS A 110 14.79 -7.80 -4.19
C HIS A 110 14.87 -8.81 -3.07
N ALA A 111 15.95 -9.59 -3.04
CA ALA A 111 16.24 -10.46 -1.92
C ALA A 111 16.42 -9.59 -0.68
N VAL A 112 15.45 -9.63 0.25
CA VAL A 112 15.68 -9.09 1.59
C VAL A 112 16.68 -10.04 2.25
N GLU A 113 17.91 -9.58 2.48
CA GLU A 113 18.83 -10.26 3.38
C GLU A 113 18.12 -10.37 4.74
N ARG A 114 17.67 -11.58 5.06
CA ARG A 114 16.98 -11.86 6.31
C ARG A 114 18.03 -11.83 7.42
N GLY A 115 18.11 -10.71 8.15
CA GLY A 115 18.60 -10.75 9.52
C GLY A 115 17.77 -11.77 10.33
N PRO A 116 18.36 -12.49 11.29
CA PRO A 116 17.66 -13.55 12.03
C PRO A 116 16.40 -12.99 12.72
N SER A 117 15.27 -13.68 12.56
CA SER A 117 14.00 -13.24 13.12
C SER A 117 13.97 -13.48 14.63
N ALA A 118 13.18 -12.71 15.39
CA ALA A 118 13.05 -12.91 16.83
C ALA A 118 12.47 -14.30 17.21
N SER A 119 11.77 -14.96 16.29
CA SER A 119 11.29 -16.35 16.39
C SER A 119 12.38 -17.41 16.25
N ASP A 120 13.58 -17.07 15.75
CA ASP A 120 14.70 -18.01 15.59
C ASP A 120 15.55 -18.16 16.86
N LYS A 121 15.25 -17.37 17.90
CA LYS A 121 15.98 -17.38 19.19
C LYS A 121 16.00 -18.74 19.92
N PRO A 122 14.94 -19.58 19.91
CA PRO A 122 15.01 -20.88 20.57
C PRO A 122 15.93 -21.85 19.82
N ALA A 123 15.89 -21.87 18.48
CA ALA A 123 16.71 -22.76 17.66
C ALA A 123 18.21 -22.42 17.75
N LEU A 124 18.55 -21.13 17.76
CA LEU A 124 19.95 -20.68 17.86
C LEU A 124 20.58 -20.95 19.24
N LYS A 125 19.77 -20.95 20.32
CA LYS A 125 20.24 -21.33 21.67
C LYS A 125 20.52 -22.82 21.76
N THR A 126 19.70 -23.67 21.15
CA THR A 126 19.89 -25.13 21.15
C THR A 126 21.13 -25.53 20.34
N ALA A 127 21.32 -24.92 19.16
CA ALA A 127 22.50 -25.17 18.33
C ALA A 127 23.82 -24.72 19.00
N ARG A 128 23.82 -23.58 19.71
CA ARG A 128 25.00 -23.15 20.49
C ARG A 128 25.29 -24.05 21.70
N LYS A 129 24.26 -24.62 22.33
CA LYS A 129 24.43 -25.55 23.47
C LYS A 129 24.94 -26.92 23.03
N GLN A 130 24.53 -27.40 21.84
CA GLN A 130 25.05 -28.64 21.24
C GLN A 130 26.48 -28.50 20.71
N ALA A 131 26.83 -27.35 20.14
CA ALA A 131 28.21 -27.07 19.74
C ALA A 131 29.17 -27.00 20.95
N ALA A 132 28.70 -26.48 22.09
CA ALA A 132 29.46 -26.43 23.34
C ALA A 132 29.60 -27.80 24.04
N SER A 133 28.75 -28.79 23.74
CA SER A 133 28.82 -30.15 24.32
C SER A 133 29.56 -31.16 23.43
N LEU A 134 30.04 -30.76 22.26
CA LEU A 134 30.84 -31.57 21.33
C LEU A 134 32.33 -31.18 21.36
N SER A 135 32.72 -30.36 22.35
CA SER A 135 34.09 -29.88 22.57
C SER A 135 34.73 -30.45 23.85
N ASP A 136 34.10 -31.45 24.47
CA ASP A 136 34.64 -32.27 25.57
C ASP A 136 34.68 -33.74 25.13
#